data_AF-A0A3D0HJB2-F1
#
_entry.id   AF-A0A3D0HJB2-F1
#
_cell.length_a   1.000
_cell.length_b   1.000
_cell.length_c   1.000
_cell.angle_alpha   90.00
_cell.angle_beta   90.00
_cell.angle_gamma   90.00
#
_symmetry.space_group_name_H-M   'P 1'
#
loop_
_entity.id
_entity.type
_entity.pdbx_description
1 polymer ?
#
loop_
_entity_poly.entity_id
_entity_poly.type
_entity_poly.pdbx_seq_one_letter_code
_entity_poly.pdbx_strand_id
1 'polypeptide(L)'
;NSDAGPVKAGDFIGLVRGDGVVAVAATLDAACHDLLAKLITPQRELLTIITGSEATSQATEALVAHVGQAHPHISCEVHFGGQPLYPYLFGVE
;
A
#
# COMPACT_ATOMS: atom_id res chain seq x y z
N ASN A 1 -8.15 12.21 -15.89
CA ASN A 1 -7.75 10.81 -16.03
C ASN A 1 -6.49 10.61 -15.23
N SER A 2 -6.53 9.79 -14.18
CA SER A 2 -5.33 9.33 -13.50
C SER A 2 -4.55 8.40 -14.43
N ASP A 3 -3.21 8.44 -14.38
CA ASP A 3 -2.34 7.52 -15.13
C ASP A 3 -2.58 6.03 -14.79
N ALA A 4 -3.26 5.76 -13.68
CA ALA A 4 -3.68 4.42 -13.25
C ALA A 4 -4.97 3.90 -13.92
N GLY A 5 -5.62 4.66 -14.80
CA GLY A 5 -6.85 4.25 -15.48
C GLY A 5 -8.14 4.83 -14.88
N PRO A 6 -9.32 4.43 -15.38
CA PRO A 6 -10.61 4.95 -14.92
C PRO A 6 -10.95 4.41 -13.52
N VAL A 7 -11.24 5.33 -12.59
CA VAL A 7 -11.70 5.00 -11.22
C VAL A 7 -13.21 4.84 -11.21
N LYS A 8 -13.72 3.73 -10.67
CA LYS A 8 -15.15 3.52 -10.42
C LYS A 8 -15.47 3.66 -8.94
N ALA A 9 -16.72 3.99 -8.63
CA ALA A 9 -17.18 3.98 -7.25
C ALA A 9 -17.09 2.56 -6.68
N GLY A 10 -16.41 2.41 -5.54
CA GLY A 10 -16.13 1.12 -4.91
C GLY A 10 -14.72 0.57 -5.20
N ASP A 11 -13.97 1.17 -6.13
CA ASP A 11 -12.56 0.80 -6.32
C ASP A 11 -11.70 1.38 -5.19
N PHE A 12 -10.68 0.63 -4.80
CA PHE A 12 -9.60 1.08 -3.95
C PHE A 12 -8.57 1.82 -4.80
N ILE A 13 -8.06 2.92 -4.26
CA ILE A 13 -7.07 3.76 -4.93
C ILE A 13 -5.79 3.87 -4.10
N GLY A 14 -4.65 3.76 -4.77
CA GLY A 14 -3.34 4.06 -4.19
C GLY A 14 -2.92 5.48 -4.56
N LEU A 15 -2.66 6.30 -3.55
CA LEU A 15 -2.27 7.69 -3.69
C LEU A 15 -0.81 7.89 -3.30
N VAL A 16 -0.05 8.55 -4.16
CA VAL A 16 1.31 9.01 -3.85
C VAL A 16 1.29 10.53 -3.81
N ARG A 17 1.85 11.10 -2.73
CA ARG A 17 1.95 12.55 -2.59
C ARG A 17 2.84 13.10 -3.71
N GLY A 18 2.29 13.98 -4.54
CA GLY A 18 2.97 14.57 -5.70
C GLY A 18 2.50 13.96 -7.02
N ASP A 19 2.31 12.64 -7.07
CA ASP A 19 1.96 11.91 -8.30
C ASP A 19 0.46 11.64 -8.44
N GLY A 20 -0.31 11.78 -7.35
CA GLY A 20 -1.75 11.56 -7.34
C GLY A 20 -2.12 10.07 -7.29
N VAL A 21 -3.15 9.67 -8.03
CA VAL A 21 -3.63 8.28 -8.07
C VAL A 21 -2.73 7.46 -8.96
N VAL A 22 -1.99 6.53 -8.36
CA VAL A 22 -1.04 5.66 -9.06
C VAL A 22 -1.49 4.20 -9.08
N ALA A 23 -2.48 3.79 -8.29
CA ALA A 23 -3.07 2.45 -8.35
C ALA A 23 -4.60 2.53 -8.26
N VAL A 24 -5.29 1.64 -8.97
CA VAL A 24 -6.76 1.51 -8.94
C VAL A 24 -7.09 0.03 -9.06
N ALA A 25 -7.77 -0.53 -8.08
CA ALA A 25 -8.17 -1.94 -8.10
C ALA A 25 -9.50 -2.17 -7.40
N ALA A 26 -10.18 -3.26 -7.77
CA ALA A 26 -11.46 -3.63 -7.17
C ALA A 26 -11.34 -4.18 -5.72
N THR A 27 -10.12 -4.56 -5.31
CA THR A 27 -9.84 -5.11 -3.98
C THR A 27 -8.70 -4.35 -3.32
N LEU A 28 -8.73 -4.31 -1.97
CA LEU A 28 -7.73 -3.61 -1.17
C LEU A 28 -6.34 -4.24 -1.34
N ASP A 29 -6.25 -5.56 -1.39
CA ASP A 29 -4.99 -6.28 -1.57
C ASP A 29 -4.31 -5.92 -2.90
N ALA A 30 -5.08 -5.91 -4.00
CA ALA A 30 -4.56 -5.56 -5.31
C ALA A 30 -4.11 -4.10 -5.37
N ALA A 31 -4.88 -3.18 -4.79
CA ALA A 31 -4.50 -1.78 -4.72
C ALA A 31 -3.22 -1.56 -3.90
N CYS A 32 -3.05 -2.28 -2.78
CA CYS A 32 -1.83 -2.25 -1.98
C CYS A 32 -0.63 -2.80 -2.75
N HIS A 33 -0.78 -3.93 -3.44
CA HIS A 33 0.30 -4.52 -4.23
C HIS A 33 0.73 -3.59 -5.38
N ASP A 34 -0.22 -3.05 -6.13
CA ASP A 34 0.04 -2.12 -7.23
C ASP A 34 0.71 -0.83 -6.75
N LEU A 35 0.31 -0.32 -5.59
CA LEU A 35 0.91 0.86 -4.97
C LEU A 35 2.34 0.58 -4.50
N LEU A 36 2.57 -0.51 -3.79
CA LEU A 36 3.89 -0.87 -3.24
C LEU A 36 4.89 -1.19 -4.34
N ALA A 37 4.46 -1.81 -5.44
CA ALA A 37 5.31 -2.02 -6.62
C ALA A 37 5.83 -0.71 -7.25
N LYS A 38 5.13 0.41 -7.03
CA LYS A 38 5.56 1.75 -7.47
C LYS A 38 6.40 2.48 -6.42
N LEU A 39 6.10 2.26 -5.14
CA LEU A 39 6.79 2.93 -4.03
C LEU A 39 8.15 2.29 -3.71
N ILE A 40 8.26 0.98 -3.78
CA ILE A 40 9.46 0.23 -3.41
C ILE A 40 10.42 0.20 -4.59
N THR A 41 11.54 0.92 -4.45
CA THR A 41 12.65 0.89 -5.42
C THR A 41 13.87 0.20 -4.79
N PRO A 42 14.88 -0.21 -5.58
CA PRO A 42 16.09 -0.85 -5.05
C PRO A 42 16.90 0.00 -4.07
N GLN A 43 16.66 1.31 -4.00
CA GLN A 43 17.33 2.24 -3.09
C GLN A 43 16.58 2.41 -1.76
N ARG A 44 15.37 1.87 -1.65
CA ARG A 44 14.56 1.93 -0.43
C ARG A 44 14.91 0.76 0.46
N GLU A 45 15.08 1.03 1.74
CA GLU A 45 15.52 0.04 2.73
C GLU A 45 14.44 -0.22 3.79
N LEU A 46 13.49 0.70 3.97
CA LEU A 46 12.42 0.59 4.95
C LEU A 46 11.05 0.87 4.33
N LEU A 47 10.09 -0.02 4.61
CA LEU A 47 8.68 0.17 4.38
C LEU A 47 7.96 0.28 5.73
N THR A 48 7.42 1.45 6.03
CA THR A 48 6.52 1.68 7.16
C THR A 48 5.08 1.48 6.72
N ILE A 49 4.35 0.60 7.40
CA ILE A 49 2.94 0.30 7.17
C ILE A 49 2.15 0.75 8.39
N ILE A 50 1.28 1.74 8.21
CA ILE A 50 0.38 2.20 9.26
C ILE A 50 -1.03 1.67 8.97
N THR A 51 -1.55 0.83 9.87
CA THR A 51 -2.86 0.20 9.72
C THR A 51 -3.98 1.08 10.26
N GLY A 52 -5.06 1.19 9.49
CA GLY A 52 -6.30 1.83 9.89
C GLY A 52 -7.33 0.86 10.48
N SER A 53 -8.51 1.38 10.78
CA SER A 53 -9.58 0.61 11.43
C SER A 53 -10.14 -0.55 10.59
N GLU A 54 -10.00 -0.46 9.26
CA GLU A 54 -10.47 -1.48 8.32
C GLU A 54 -9.40 -2.51 7.95
N ALA A 55 -8.15 -2.31 8.37
CA ALA A 55 -7.08 -3.28 8.15
C ALA A 55 -7.17 -4.41 9.17
N THR A 56 -7.24 -5.65 8.68
CA THR A 56 -7.19 -6.84 9.53
C THR A 56 -5.75 -7.30 9.73
N SER A 57 -5.46 -7.95 10.85
CA SER A 57 -4.14 -8.54 11.10
C SER A 57 -3.77 -9.55 10.02
N GLN A 58 -4.72 -10.39 9.59
CA GLN A 58 -4.51 -11.38 8.54
C GLN A 58 -4.14 -10.75 7.19
N ALA A 59 -4.85 -9.70 6.78
CA ALA A 59 -4.53 -9.00 5.53
C ALA A 59 -3.15 -8.33 5.61
N THR A 60 -2.82 -7.76 6.76
CA THR A 60 -1.54 -7.09 6.99
C THR A 60 -0.37 -8.08 6.98
N GLU A 61 -0.52 -9.23 7.63
CA GLU A 61 0.48 -10.31 7.62
C GLU A 61 0.71 -10.86 6.21
N ALA A 62 -0.36 -11.06 5.43
CA ALA A 62 -0.26 -11.50 4.05
C ALA A 62 0.48 -10.46 3.17
N LEU A 63 0.18 -9.18 3.36
CA LEU A 63 0.85 -8.08 2.67
C LEU A 63 2.34 -8.03 2.99
N VAL A 64 2.72 -8.10 4.27
CA VAL A 64 4.12 -8.11 4.71
C VAL A 64 4.86 -9.33 4.14
N ALA A 65 4.23 -10.51 4.19
CA ALA A 65 4.82 -11.72 3.63
C ALA A 65 5.04 -11.60 2.11
N HIS A 66 4.10 -10.99 1.39
CA HIS A 66 4.23 -10.74 -0.04
C HIS A 66 5.38 -9.77 -0.34
N VAL A 67 5.45 -8.64 0.38
CA VAL A 67 6.54 -7.65 0.22
C VAL A 67 7.89 -8.29 0.52
N GLY A 68 8.02 -9.07 1.60
CA GLY A 68 9.28 -9.74 1.94
C GLY A 68 9.74 -10.76 0.90
N GLN A 69 8.82 -11.38 0.16
CA GLN A 69 9.15 -12.26 -0.96
C GLN A 69 9.54 -11.49 -2.23
N ALA A 70 8.81 -10.41 -2.55
CA ALA A 70 9.04 -9.61 -3.76
C ALA A 70 10.27 -8.68 -3.64
N HIS A 71 10.54 -8.19 -2.43
CA HIS A 71 11.56 -7.18 -2.13
C HIS A 71 12.36 -7.61 -0.88
N PRO A 72 13.21 -8.66 -0.98
CA PRO A 72 13.94 -9.18 0.18
C PRO A 72 14.97 -8.19 0.77
N HIS A 73 15.25 -7.08 0.08
CA HIS A 73 16.15 -6.03 0.54
C HIS A 73 15.46 -5.00 1.45
N ILE A 74 14.12 -4.96 1.50
CA ILE A 74 13.38 -4.00 2.31
C ILE A 74 12.94 -4.59 3.64
N SER A 75 13.09 -3.83 4.71
CA SER A 75 12.52 -4.18 6.03
C SER A 75 11.11 -3.61 6.15
N CYS A 76 10.17 -4.39 6.68
CA CYS A 76 8.79 -3.95 6.89
C CYS A 76 8.52 -3.68 8.37
N GLU A 77 8.06 -2.47 8.70
CA GLU A 77 7.60 -2.09 10.04
C GLU A 77 6.10 -1.81 10.03
N VAL A 78 5.36 -2.47 10.93
CA VAL A 78 3.90 -2.31 11.02
C VAL A 78 3.54 -1.58 12.30
N HIS A 79 2.78 -0.49 12.16
CA HIS A 79 2.24 0.29 13.27
C HIS A 79 0.73 0.37 13.20
N PHE A 80 0.07 0.29 14.35
CA PHE A 80 -1.36 0.57 14.42
C PHE A 80 -1.60 2.08 14.49
N GLY A 81 -2.16 2.66 13.42
CA GLY A 81 -2.50 4.07 13.36
C GLY A 81 -3.94 4.38 13.75
N GLY A 82 -4.85 3.40 13.63
CA GLY A 82 -6.28 3.56 13.97
C GLY A 82 -6.99 4.63 13.14
N GLN A 83 -6.47 4.95 11.95
CA GLN A 83 -7.03 5.97 11.09
C GLN A 83 -8.41 5.51 10.57
N PRO A 84 -9.47 6.34 10.72
CA PRO A 84 -10.82 5.95 10.31
C PRO A 84 -11.08 6.09 8.80
N LEU A 85 -10.22 6.80 8.07
CA LEU A 85 -10.42 7.15 6.66
C LEU A 85 -9.58 6.33 5.67
N TYR A 86 -8.49 5.71 6.14
CA TYR A 86 -7.56 4.97 5.29
C TYR A 86 -7.29 3.60 5.90
N PRO A 87 -7.50 2.50 5.15
CA PRO A 87 -7.16 1.17 5.65
C PRO A 87 -5.64 1.01 5.83
N TYR A 88 -4.83 1.63 4.96
CA TYR A 88 -3.38 1.63 5.06
C TYR A 88 -2.79 2.98 4.67
N LEU A 89 -1.71 3.36 5.35
CA LEU A 89 -0.81 4.42 4.95
C LEU A 89 0.61 3.87 4.89
N PHE A 90 1.32 4.15 3.80
CA PHE A 90 2.66 3.64 3.55
C PHE A 90 3.69 4.77 3.54
N GLY A 91 4.83 4.55 4.20
CA GLY A 91 6.03 5.35 4.09
C GLY A 91 7.16 4.48 3.55
N VAL A 92 7.96 5.01 2.62
CA VAL A 92 9.16 4.34 2.12
C VAL A 92 10.35 5.28 2.26
N GLU A 93 11.44 4.75 2.82
CA GLU A 93 12.71 5.47 3.00
C GLU A 93 13.80 4.81 2.17
#